data_AF-A0A7J7V782-F1
#
_entry.id   AF-A0A7J7V782-F1
#
_cell.length_a   1.000
_cell.length_b   1.000
_cell.length_c   1.000
_cell.angle_alpha   90.00
_cell.angle_beta   90.00
_cell.angle_gamma   90.00
#
_symmetry.space_group_name_H-M   'P 1'
#
loop_
_entity.id
_entity.type
_entity.pdbx_description
1 polymer ?
#
loop_
_entity_poly.entity_id
_entity_poly.type
_entity_poly.pdbx_seq_one_letter_code
_entity_poly.pdbx_strand_id
1 'polypeptide(L)'
;MAAEKEDDAEWVVESIAGFLRSPDWTIPILDFVEQKCEVFDDEEESKLTYTEIHQEYRKLVEKLLESYFKEIGINEDQFQEACISPLAKTRTSQVFAFVLFC
;
A
#
# COMPACT_ATOMS: atom_id res chain seq x y z
N MET A 1 -15.05 25.72 -3.30
CA MET A 1 -14.46 25.39 -1.99
C MET A 1 -14.60 23.95 -1.57
N ALA A 2 -15.75 23.25 -1.70
CA ALA A 2 -15.80 21.79 -1.44
C ALA A 2 -15.27 20.97 -2.64
N ALA A 3 -15.62 21.37 -3.87
CA ALA A 3 -15.25 20.63 -5.09
C ALA A 3 -13.74 20.64 -5.42
N GLU A 4 -12.97 21.59 -4.88
CA GLU A 4 -11.54 21.73 -5.20
C GLU A 4 -10.70 20.69 -4.43
N LYS A 5 -11.08 20.36 -3.18
CA LYS A 5 -10.38 19.36 -2.37
C LYS A 5 -10.65 17.92 -2.81
N GLU A 6 -11.80 17.66 -3.42
CA GLU A 6 -12.13 16.34 -3.96
C GLU A 6 -11.30 16.02 -5.21
N ASP A 7 -10.96 17.02 -6.03
CA ASP A 7 -10.13 16.87 -7.24
C ASP A 7 -8.67 16.54 -6.88
N ASP A 8 -8.11 17.22 -5.88
CA ASP A 8 -6.77 16.91 -5.34
C ASP A 8 -6.70 15.48 -4.79
N ALA A 9 -7.70 15.06 -4.00
CA ALA A 9 -7.76 13.69 -3.47
C ALA A 9 -7.93 12.65 -4.58
N GLU A 10 -8.73 12.95 -5.61
CA GLU A 10 -8.92 12.08 -6.75
C GLU A 10 -7.62 11.85 -7.54
N TRP A 11 -6.88 12.93 -7.82
CA TRP A 11 -5.59 12.83 -8.52
C TRP A 11 -4.55 12.04 -7.71
N VAL A 12 -4.53 12.23 -6.38
CA VAL A 12 -3.68 11.46 -5.47
C VAL A 12 -4.04 9.97 -5.54
N VAL A 13 -5.33 9.61 -5.45
CA VAL A 13 -5.80 8.22 -5.57
C VAL A 13 -5.44 7.60 -6.92
N GLU A 14 -5.64 8.31 -8.03
CA GLU A 14 -5.27 7.84 -9.38
C GLU A 14 -3.77 7.58 -9.49
N SER A 15 -2.95 8.49 -8.96
CA SER A 15 -1.50 8.39 -8.96
C SER A 15 -1.05 7.16 -8.16
N ILE A 16 -1.56 7.00 -6.93
CA ILE A 16 -1.26 5.82 -6.09
C ILE A 16 -1.75 4.53 -6.76
N ALA A 17 -2.96 4.53 -7.33
CA ALA A 17 -3.49 3.37 -8.03
C ALA A 17 -2.63 2.97 -9.23
N GLY A 18 -2.04 3.96 -9.92
CA GLY A 18 -1.02 3.74 -10.94
C GLY A 18 0.23 3.09 -10.36
N PHE A 19 0.78 3.65 -9.28
CA PHE A 19 1.96 3.12 -8.60
C PHE A 19 1.78 1.68 -8.08
N LEU A 20 0.64 1.38 -7.46
CA LEU A 20 0.32 0.04 -6.96
C LEU A 20 0.19 -1.01 -8.08
N ARG A 21 -0.03 -0.57 -9.33
CA ARG A 21 -0.04 -1.44 -10.53
C ARG A 21 1.31 -1.46 -11.24
N SER A 22 2.23 -0.58 -10.87
CA SER A 22 3.56 -0.51 -11.46
C SER A 22 4.43 -1.68 -10.98
N PRO A 23 5.41 -2.08 -11.81
CA PRO A 23 6.43 -3.04 -11.39
C PRO A 23 7.24 -2.53 -10.19
N ASP A 24 7.38 -1.22 -10.01
CA ASP A 24 8.09 -0.62 -8.87
C ASP A 24 7.49 -0.99 -7.51
N TRP A 25 6.17 -1.20 -7.47
CA TRP A 25 5.48 -1.76 -6.30
C TRP A 25 5.44 -3.29 -6.37
N THR A 26 5.03 -3.82 -7.52
CA THR A 26 4.70 -5.24 -7.68
C THR A 26 5.92 -6.15 -7.50
N ILE A 27 7.08 -5.77 -8.03
CA ILE A 27 8.34 -6.54 -7.96
C ILE A 27 8.81 -6.72 -6.51
N PRO A 28 9.04 -5.66 -5.71
CA PRO A 28 9.52 -5.84 -4.33
C PRO A 28 8.52 -6.57 -3.43
N ILE A 29 7.22 -6.40 -3.68
CA ILE A 29 6.17 -7.13 -2.95
C ILE A 29 6.19 -8.63 -3.29
N LEU A 30 6.28 -8.98 -4.58
CA LEU A 30 6.42 -10.38 -5.00
C LEU A 30 7.70 -11.00 -4.47
N ASP A 31 8.84 -10.32 -4.58
CA ASP A 31 10.12 -10.79 -4.04
C ASP A 31 10.04 -11.06 -2.53
N PHE A 32 9.38 -10.17 -1.79
CA PHE A 32 9.14 -10.38 -0.36
C PHE A 32 8.24 -11.60 -0.10
N VAL A 33 7.14 -11.74 -0.84
CA VAL A 33 6.24 -12.89 -0.70
C VAL A 33 6.96 -14.19 -1.04
N GLU A 34 7.74 -14.25 -2.12
CA GLU A 34 8.52 -15.43 -2.51
C GLU A 34 9.56 -15.80 -1.44
N GLN A 35 10.23 -14.82 -0.83
CA GLN A 35 11.19 -15.06 0.25
C GLN A 35 10.52 -15.54 1.55
N LYS A 36 9.32 -15.07 1.85
CA LYS A 36 8.61 -15.39 3.09
C LYS A 36 7.63 -16.55 2.95
N CYS A 37 7.24 -16.97 1.75
CA CYS A 37 6.29 -18.07 1.57
C CYS A 37 6.83 -19.42 2.05
N GLU A 38 8.16 -19.61 2.07
CA GLU A 38 8.81 -20.79 2.62
C GLU A 38 8.55 -20.95 4.14
N VAL A 39 8.23 -19.86 4.83
CA VAL A 39 7.88 -19.83 6.27
C VAL A 39 6.38 -20.06 6.50
N PHE A 40 5.56 -19.98 5.45
CA PHE A 40 4.11 -20.19 5.46
C PHE A 40 3.71 -21.64 5.13
N ASP A 41 4.63 -22.60 5.26
CA ASP A 41 4.26 -24.02 5.23
C ASP A 41 3.33 -24.36 6.41
N ASP A 42 2.37 -25.26 6.19
CA ASP A 42 1.18 -25.60 7.01
C ASP A 42 1.47 -26.09 8.47
N GLU A 43 2.68 -25.90 9.00
CA GLU A 43 3.01 -26.20 10.38
C GLU A 43 2.52 -25.09 11.34
N GLU A 44 1.62 -25.49 12.25
CA GLU A 44 0.87 -24.71 13.23
C GLU A 44 1.74 -23.87 14.23
N GLU A 45 3.08 -23.91 14.12
CA GLU A 45 4.00 -23.50 15.18
C GLU A 45 4.45 -22.02 15.12
N SER A 46 4.19 -21.29 14.03
CA SER A 46 4.93 -20.05 13.76
C SER A 46 4.21 -18.72 14.04
N LYS A 47 3.22 -18.65 14.95
CA LYS A 47 2.45 -17.40 15.24
C LYS A 47 3.29 -16.15 15.56
N LEU A 48 4.51 -16.31 16.06
CA LEU A 48 5.45 -15.21 16.28
C LEU A 48 6.09 -14.70 14.98
N THR A 49 6.52 -15.61 14.09
CA THR A 49 7.16 -15.23 12.82
C THR A 49 6.18 -14.55 11.87
N TYR A 50 4.88 -14.90 11.88
CA TYR A 50 3.85 -14.14 11.16
C TYR A 50 3.81 -12.66 11.57
N THR A 51 3.97 -12.37 12.86
CA THR A 51 3.95 -10.98 13.37
C THR A 51 5.20 -10.23 12.93
N GLU A 52 6.36 -10.90 12.92
CA GLU A 52 7.63 -10.31 12.46
C GLU A 52 7.62 -10.07 10.96
N ILE A 53 7.16 -11.05 10.17
CA ILE A 53 6.99 -10.92 8.72
C ILE A 53 6.03 -9.79 8.39
N HIS A 54 4.94 -9.67 9.15
CA HIS A 54 3.99 -8.58 8.99
C HIS A 54 4.63 -7.20 9.23
N GLN A 55 5.45 -7.07 10.27
CA GLN A 55 6.19 -5.82 10.53
C GLN A 55 7.19 -5.51 9.42
N GLU A 56 7.88 -6.52 8.89
CA GLU A 56 8.80 -6.35 7.76
C GLU A 56 8.06 -5.91 6.48
N TYR A 57 6.92 -6.55 6.18
CA TYR A 57 6.06 -6.18 5.07
C TYR A 57 5.59 -4.73 5.20
N ARG A 58 5.12 -4.35 6.39
CA ARG A 58 4.68 -2.97 6.65
C ARG A 58 5.82 -1.96 6.43
N LYS A 59 7.03 -2.24 6.90
CA LYS A 59 8.20 -1.37 6.65
C LYS A 59 8.56 -1.28 5.17
N LEU A 60 8.44 -2.38 4.43
CA LEU A 60 8.67 -2.40 2.98
C LEU A 60 7.66 -1.50 2.26
N VAL A 61 6.37 -1.67 2.58
CA VAL A 61 5.28 -0.84 2.06
C VAL A 61 5.47 0.63 2.40
N GLU A 62 5.76 0.96 3.67
CA GLU A 62 6.02 2.33 4.13
C GLU A 62 7.19 2.95 3.34
N LYS A 63 8.29 2.22 3.15
CA LYS A 63 9.45 2.71 2.39
C LYS A 63 9.16 2.94 0.91
N LEU A 64 8.39 2.06 0.27
CA LEU A 64 7.99 2.19 -1.14
C LEU A 64 7.08 3.41 -1.34
N LEU A 65 6.08 3.55 -0.46
CA LEU A 65 5.16 4.68 -0.47
C LEU A 65 5.90 6.00 -0.16
N GLU A 66 6.78 6.04 0.84
CA GLU A 66 7.55 7.24 1.19
C GLU A 66 8.46 7.69 0.04
N SER A 67 9.11 6.73 -0.64
CA SER A 67 9.92 7.04 -1.83
C SER A 67 9.06 7.61 -2.95
N TYR A 68 7.91 6.98 -3.21
CA TYR A 68 6.95 7.44 -4.22
C TYR A 68 6.38 8.83 -3.91
N PHE A 69 5.97 9.08 -2.66
CA PHE A 69 5.47 10.38 -2.22
C PHE A 69 6.51 11.48 -2.38
N LYS A 70 7.77 11.18 -2.06
CA LYS A 70 8.88 12.12 -2.22
C LYS A 70 9.17 12.45 -3.68
N GLU A 71 8.98 11.49 -4.59
CA GLU A 71 9.16 11.70 -6.03
C GLU A 71 8.02 12.50 -6.66
N ILE A 72 6.77 12.21 -6.28
CA ILE A 72 5.58 12.87 -6.83
C ILE A 72 5.31 14.22 -6.12
N GLY A 73 5.84 14.42 -4.93
CA GLY A 73 5.62 15.61 -4.10
C GLY A 73 4.29 15.60 -3.32
N ILE A 74 3.75 14.41 -3.04
CA ILE A 74 2.53 14.24 -2.24
C ILE A 74 2.91 14.22 -0.77
N ASN A 75 2.20 14.98 0.06
CA ASN A 75 2.37 14.96 1.52
C ASN A 75 1.58 13.81 2.16
N GLU A 76 2.05 13.32 3.31
CA GLU A 76 1.38 12.27 4.10
C GLU A 76 -0.07 12.63 4.45
N ASP A 77 -0.35 13.88 4.80
CA ASP A 77 -1.71 14.39 5.05
C ASP A 77 -2.63 14.23 3.83
N GLN A 78 -2.15 14.54 2.62
CA GLN A 78 -2.93 14.40 1.39
C GLN A 78 -3.21 12.93 1.06
N PHE A 79 -2.23 12.06 1.28
CA PHE A 79 -2.41 10.63 1.15
C PHE A 79 -3.46 10.11 2.15
N GLN A 80 -3.37 10.52 3.41
CA GLN A 80 -4.29 10.09 4.44
C GLN A 80 -5.72 10.57 4.15
N GLU A 81 -5.90 11.82 3.70
CA GLU A 81 -7.20 12.32 3.22
C GLU A 81 -7.70 11.51 2.00
N ALA A 82 -6.84 11.20 1.04
CA ALA A 82 -7.17 10.40 -0.13
C ALA A 82 -7.58 8.96 0.24
N CYS A 83 -6.91 8.32 1.21
CA CYS A 83 -7.22 6.98 1.68
C CYS A 83 -8.51 6.90 2.52
N ILE A 84 -8.81 7.93 3.29
CA ILE A 84 -10.04 8.02 4.10
C ILE A 84 -11.23 8.43 3.22
N SER A 85 -10.96 9.08 2.09
CA SER A 85 -11.98 9.49 1.13
C SER A 85 -12.77 8.27 0.59
N PRO A 86 -14.11 8.40 0.46
CA PRO A 86 -14.94 7.35 -0.15
C PRO A 86 -14.52 6.98 -1.57
N LEU A 87 -13.76 7.85 -2.27
CA LEU A 87 -13.19 7.59 -3.60
C LEU A 87 -12.17 6.43 -3.60
N ALA A 88 -11.36 6.29 -2.56
CA ALA A 88 -10.42 5.16 -2.42
C ALA A 88 -11.15 3.82 -2.20
N LYS A 89 -12.36 3.83 -1.64
CA LYS A 89 -13.18 2.62 -1.47
C LYS A 89 -13.82 2.14 -2.77
N THR A 90 -14.28 3.05 -3.62
CA THR A 90 -14.98 2.72 -4.88
C THR A 90 -14.03 2.41 -6.03
N ARG A 91 -12.89 3.10 -6.16
CA ARG A 91 -12.02 2.98 -7.34
C ARG A 91 -10.90 1.94 -7.20
N THR A 92 -10.50 1.64 -5.96
CA THR A 92 -9.33 0.80 -5.64
C THR A 92 -9.69 -0.47 -4.85
N SER A 93 -10.94 -0.93 -4.98
CA SER A 93 -11.56 -1.97 -4.13
C SER A 93 -10.81 -3.31 -4.06
N GLN A 94 -9.97 -3.67 -5.05
CA GLN A 94 -9.17 -4.90 -4.98
C GLN A 94 -7.74 -4.69 -4.48
N VAL A 95 -7.11 -3.55 -4.80
CA VAL A 95 -5.68 -3.34 -4.53
C VAL A 95 -5.47 -2.73 -3.15
N PHE A 96 -6.32 -1.79 -2.74
CA PHE A 96 -6.26 -1.23 -1.38
C PHE A 96 -6.69 -2.23 -0.32
N ALA A 97 -7.53 -3.22 -0.65
CA ALA A 97 -7.83 -4.32 0.28
C ALA A 97 -6.57 -5.14 0.60
N PHE A 98 -5.66 -5.31 -0.36
CA PHE A 98 -4.39 -5.99 -0.14
C PHE A 98 -3.41 -5.16 0.71
N VAL A 99 -3.45 -3.84 0.58
CA VAL A 99 -2.59 -2.91 1.34
C VAL A 99 -3.12 -2.63 2.76
N LEU A 100 -4.45 -2.56 2.95
CA LEU A 100 -5.09 -2.31 4.25
C LEU A 100 -5.30 -3.55 5.12
N PHE A 101 -5.20 -4.76 4.54
CA PHE A 101 -5.40 -6.02 5.26
C PHE A 101 -4.07 -6.73 5.65
N CYS A 102 -2.94 -6.12 5.31
CA CYS A 102 -1.73 -6.24 6.11
C CYS A 102 -1.75 -5.08 7.12
#